data_AF-A0A9E0X9X8-F1
#
_entry.id   AF-A0A9E0X9X8-F1
#
_cell.length_a   1.000
_cell.length_b   1.000
_cell.length_c   1.000
_cell.angle_alpha   90.00
_cell.angle_beta   90.00
_cell.angle_gamma   90.00
#
_symmetry.space_group_name_H-M   'P 1'
#
loop_
_entity.id
_entity.type
_entity.pdbx_description
1 polymer ?
#
loop_
_entity_poly.entity_id
_entity_poly.type
_entity_poly.pdbx_seq_one_letter_code
_entity_poly.pdbx_strand_id
1 'polypeptide(L)' 'GFEQSDLAAVEVRFRPLSDGEIERYLRAEQPYDCAGSAKSEGLGIALLEAIHNDDPTALVGLPLIRTARMLRAAGRVLP' A
#
# COMPACT_ATOMS: atom_id res chain seq x y z
N GLY A 1 18.21 -24.60 1.49
CA GLY A 1 16.89 -24.14 1.98
C GLY A 1 16.06 -23.68 0.80
N PHE A 2 14.75 -23.49 0.98
CA PHE A 2 13.91 -22.84 -0.05
C PHE A 2 14.12 -21.33 -0.01
N GLU A 3 14.31 -20.70 -1.17
CA GLU A 3 14.50 -19.25 -1.32
C GLU A 3 13.82 -18.78 -2.62
N GLN A 4 13.04 -17.71 -2.53
CA GLN A 4 12.41 -17.01 -3.65
C GLN A 4 12.24 -15.52 -3.32
N SER A 5 12.27 -14.68 -4.35
CA SER A 5 12.04 -13.23 -4.27
C SER A 5 11.10 -12.80 -5.41
N ASP A 6 10.24 -11.82 -5.16
CA ASP A 6 9.30 -11.27 -6.15
C ASP A 6 8.98 -9.80 -5.78
N LEU A 7 8.51 -9.04 -6.76
CA LEU A 7 8.16 -7.62 -6.62
C LEU A 7 6.65 -7.41 -6.84
N ALA A 8 6.02 -6.67 -5.93
CA ALA A 8 4.66 -6.17 -6.08
C ALA A 8 4.68 -4.64 -6.23
N ALA A 9 4.51 -4.16 -7.46
CA ALA A 9 4.42 -2.72 -7.70
C ALA A 9 2.99 -2.23 -7.47
N VAL A 10 2.85 -1.10 -6.79
CA VAL A 10 1.59 -0.37 -6.63
C VAL A 10 1.77 1.03 -7.15
N GLU A 11 0.93 1.45 -8.08
CA GLU A 11 0.88 2.84 -8.56
C GLU A 11 -0.23 3.58 -7.80
N VAL A 12 0.13 4.70 -7.19
CA VAL A 12 -0.82 5.59 -6.51
C VAL A 12 -0.83 6.94 -7.22
N ARG A 13 -2.01 7.38 -7.63
CA ARG A 13 -2.22 8.70 -8.23
C ARG A 13 -2.91 9.61 -7.23
N PHE A 14 -2.27 10.72 -6.92
CA PHE A 14 -2.86 11.82 -6.17
C PHE A 14 -3.75 12.65 -7.09
N ARG A 15 -4.87 13.12 -6.56
CA ARG A 15 -5.65 14.16 -7.25
C ARG A 15 -4.91 15.50 -7.16
N PRO A 16 -5.31 16.52 -7.93
CA PRO A 16 -4.85 17.88 -7.69
C PRO A 16 -5.21 18.33 -6.27
N LEU A 17 -4.22 18.81 -5.52
CA LEU A 17 -4.38 19.24 -4.14
C LEU A 17 -3.88 20.67 -3.96
N SER A 18 -4.64 21.46 -3.20
CA SER A 18 -4.19 22.75 -2.69
C SER A 18 -3.43 22.59 -1.38
N ASP A 19 -2.57 23.55 -1.07
CA ASP A 19 -1.83 23.59 0.21
C ASP A 19 -2.77 23.52 1.42
N GLY A 20 -3.94 24.16 1.34
CA GLY A 20 -4.94 24.12 2.41
C GLY A 20 -5.56 22.74 2.63
N GLU A 21 -5.73 21.93 1.58
CA GLU A 21 -6.17 20.53 1.72
C GLU A 21 -5.11 19.65 2.35
N ILE A 22 -3.85 19.83 1.92
CA ILE A 22 -2.69 19.12 2.47
C ILE A 22 -2.54 19.44 3.95
N GLU A 23 -2.56 20.72 4.34
CA GLU A 23 -2.43 21.12 5.74
C GLU A 23 -3.55 20.55 6.63
N ARG A 24 -4.80 20.60 6.18
CA ARG A 24 -5.93 20.03 6.93
C ARG A 24 -5.74 18.54 7.17
N TYR A 25 -5.33 17.82 6.14
CA TYR A 25 -5.05 16.39 6.26
C TYR A 25 -3.89 16.11 7.21
N LEU A 26 -2.76 16.81 7.07
CA LEU A 26 -1.59 16.61 7.93
C LEU A 26 -1.90 16.86 9.41
N ARG A 27 -2.68 17.90 9.72
CA ARG A 27 -3.10 18.20 11.10
C ARG A 27 -4.07 17.17 11.67
N ALA A 28 -4.96 16.62 10.83
CA ALA A 28 -5.97 15.67 11.25
C ALA A 28 -5.40 14.25 11.43
N GLU A 29 -4.63 13.76 10.47
CA GLU A 29 -4.14 12.36 10.42
C GLU A 29 -2.76 12.20 11.07
N GLN A 30 -1.97 13.27 11.16
CA GLN A 30 -0.56 13.25 11.62
C GLN A 30 0.25 12.06 11.06
N PRO A 31 0.31 11.88 9.72
CA PRO A 31 0.89 10.71 9.08
C PRO A 31 2.42 10.82 8.93
N TYR A 32 3.11 11.37 9.92
CA TYR A 32 4.53 11.73 9.79
C TYR A 32 5.47 10.52 9.82
N ASP A 33 5.02 9.42 10.41
CA ASP A 33 5.80 8.18 10.55
C ASP A 33 5.54 7.16 9.43
N CYS A 34 4.83 7.53 8.36
CA CYS A 34 4.60 6.66 7.21
C CYS A 34 5.29 7.19 5.94
N ALA A 35 5.75 6.27 5.09
CA ALA A 35 6.37 6.62 3.82
C ALA A 35 5.38 7.43 2.95
N GLY A 36 5.83 8.56 2.42
CA GLY A 36 5.00 9.47 1.61
C GLY A 36 3.95 10.26 2.39
N SER A 37 3.92 10.16 3.72
CA SER A 37 2.98 10.86 4.61
C SER A 37 1.50 10.70 4.23
N ALA A 38 1.16 9.61 3.54
CA ALA A 38 -0.20 9.30 3.09
C ALA A 38 -0.60 7.90 3.56
N LYS A 39 -1.65 7.80 4.38
CA LYS A 39 -2.21 6.52 4.82
C LYS A 39 -3.46 6.20 4.02
N SER A 40 -3.35 5.30 3.04
CA SER A 40 -4.51 4.87 2.23
C SER A 40 -5.60 4.16 3.06
N GLU A 41 -5.24 3.62 4.22
CA GLU A 41 -6.18 2.98 5.15
C GLU A 41 -6.91 3.98 6.08
N GLY A 42 -6.48 5.25 6.08
CA GLY A 42 -7.06 6.34 6.88
C GLY A 42 -7.58 7.48 6.01
N LEU A 43 -7.48 8.72 6.48
CA LEU A 43 -7.92 9.90 5.73
C LEU A 43 -7.11 10.12 4.44
N GLY A 44 -5.96 9.47 4.28
CA GLY A 44 -5.09 9.62 3.11
C GLY A 44 -5.78 9.18 1.82
N ILE A 45 -6.77 8.28 1.89
CA ILE A 45 -7.57 7.88 0.71
C ILE A 45 -8.28 9.06 0.05
N ALA A 46 -8.65 10.10 0.82
CA ALA A 46 -9.32 11.28 0.30
C ALA A 46 -8.39 12.19 -0.53
N LEU A 47 -7.08 11.95 -0.50
CA LEU A 47 -6.08 12.65 -1.31
C LEU A 47 -5.82 11.97 -2.66
N LEU A 48 -6.34 10.75 -2.85
CA LEU A 48 -6.01 9.91 -3.99
C LEU A 48 -7.09 10.01 -5.06
N GLU A 49 -6.66 10.02 -6.31
CA GLU A 49 -7.53 9.89 -7.49
C GLU A 49 -7.72 8.42 -7.86
N ALA A 50 -6.64 7.63 -7.81
CA ALA A 50 -6.66 6.22 -8.18
C ALA A 50 -5.51 5.45 -7.51
N ILE A 51 -5.73 4.14 -7.34
CA ILE A 51 -4.71 3.17 -6.97
C ILE A 51 -4.78 2.03 -7.99
N HIS A 52 -3.67 1.74 -8.67
CA HIS A 52 -3.55 0.62 -9.60
C HIS A 52 -2.63 -0.45 -9.00
N ASN A 53 -3.19 -1.62 -8.75
CA ASN A 53 -2.46 -2.80 -8.30
C ASN A 53 -3.18 -4.09 -8.70
N ASP A 54 -2.45 -5.20 -8.64
CA ASP A 54 -2.98 -6.57 -8.76
C ASP A 54 -3.19 -7.25 -7.40
N ASP A 55 -2.75 -6.60 -6.33
CA ASP A 55 -2.85 -7.05 -4.95
C ASP A 55 -3.01 -5.84 -4.01
N PRO A 56 -4.20 -5.60 -3.43
CA PRO A 56 -4.42 -4.46 -2.54
C PRO A 56 -3.63 -4.56 -1.24
N THR A 57 -3.25 -5.78 -0.81
CA THR A 57 -2.48 -5.99 0.43
C THR A 57 -1.01 -5.60 0.28
N ALA A 58 -0.53 -5.48 -0.96
CA ALA A 58 0.79 -4.94 -1.27
C ALA A 58 0.95 -3.49 -0.77
N LEU A 59 -0.11 -2.67 -0.87
CA LEU A 59 -0.07 -1.28 -0.41
C LEU A 59 -0.03 -1.16 1.12
N VAL A 60 -0.62 -2.12 1.83
CA VAL A 60 -0.60 -2.20 3.30
C VAL A 60 0.80 -2.56 3.80
N GLY A 61 1.53 -3.38 3.05
CA GLY A 61 2.93 -3.70 3.33
C GLY A 61 3.36 -5.14 3.05
N LEU A 62 2.44 -6.04 2.69
CA LEU A 62 2.77 -7.41 2.32
C LEU A 62 1.86 -7.92 1.20
N PRO A 63 2.38 -8.20 -0.01
CA PRO A 63 1.59 -8.73 -1.12
C PRO A 63 1.18 -10.19 -0.86
N LEU A 64 0.01 -10.41 -0.24
CA LEU A 64 -0.45 -11.72 0.19
C LEU A 64 -0.69 -12.69 -0.97
N ILE A 65 -1.09 -12.21 -2.15
CA ILE A 65 -1.29 -13.07 -3.32
C ILE A 65 0.04 -13.72 -3.73
N ARG A 66 1.10 -12.90 -3.86
CA ARG A 66 2.46 -13.37 -4.19
C ARG A 66 3.05 -14.20 -3.05
N THR A 67 2.86 -13.75 -1.80
CA THR A 67 3.35 -14.45 -0.60
C THR A 67 2.74 -15.85 -0.48
N ALA A 68 1.42 -15.99 -0.67
CA ALA A 68 0.75 -17.29 -0.65
C ALA A 68 1.27 -18.22 -1.76
N ARG A 69 1.54 -17.68 -2.96
CA ARG A 69 2.17 -18.44 -4.06
C ARG A 69 3.54 -18.98 -3.65
N MET A 70 4.39 -18.16 -3.02
CA MET A 70 5.71 -18.59 -2.54
C MET A 70 5.62 -19.64 -1.43
N LEU A 71 4.70 -19.46 -0.47
CA LEU A 71 4.49 -20.42 0.62
C LEU A 71 4.03 -21.78 0.10
N ARG A 72 3.12 -21.82 -0.88
CA ARG A 72 2.75 -23.07 -1.57
C ARG A 72 3.94 -23.70 -2.29
N ALA A 73 4.78 -22.90 -2.96
CA ALA A 73 6.01 -23.39 -3.59
C ALA A 73 7.04 -23.94 -2.57
N ALA A 74 7.02 -23.44 -1.34
CA ALA A 74 7.80 -23.96 -0.22
C ALA A 74 7.19 -25.21 0.43
N GLY A 75 6.09 -25.75 -0.11
CA GLY A 75 5.40 -26.93 0.42
C GLY A 75 4.47 -26.65 1.60
N ARG A 76 4.10 -25.39 1.85
CA ARG A 76 3.11 -25.05 2.88
C ARG A 76 1.70 -25.19 2.32
N VAL A 77 0.81 -25.76 3.12
CA VAL A 77 -0.62 -25.82 2.81
C VAL A 77 -1.27 -24.53 3.31
N LEU A 78 -1.97 -23.83 2.41
CA LEU A 78 -2.70 -22.60 2.67
C LEU A 78 -4.08 -22.69 2.03
N PRO A 79 -5.09 -21.94 2.52
CA PRO A 79 -6.10 -21.39 1.62
C PRO A 79 -5.45 -20.49 0.56
#